data_AF-A0A1G2SIN9-F1
#
_entry.id   AF-A0A1G2SIN9-F1
#
_cell.length_a   1.000
_cell.length_b   1.000
_cell.length_c   1.000
_cell.angle_alpha   90.00
_cell.angle_beta   90.00
_cell.angle_gamma   90.00
#
_symmetry.space_group_name_H-M   'P 1'
#
loop_
_entity.id
_entity.type
_entity.pdbx_description
1 polymer ?
#
loop_
_entity_poly.entity_id
_entity_poly.type
_entity_poly.pdbx_seq_one_letter_code
_entity_poly.pdbx_strand_id
1 'polypeptide(L)' 'MQSNYKEKDIKDLHKELAESRKSLFDFRISVAGGKVKDVKEGRNIRKQIARIMTELSSRRNETN' A
#
# COMPACT_ATOMS: atom_id res chain seq x y z
N MET A 1 13.73 1.67 5.04
CA MET A 1 14.16 1.62 3.62
C MET A 1 13.14 2.35 2.76
N GLN A 2 13.62 3.25 1.90
CA GLN A 2 12.81 4.02 0.95
C GLN A 2 12.41 3.10 -0.20
N SER A 3 11.11 2.89 -0.41
CA SER A 3 10.62 2.20 -1.59
C SER A 3 10.55 3.21 -2.74
N ASN A 4 11.47 3.07 -3.69
CA ASN A 4 11.57 3.91 -4.86
C ASN A 4 10.46 3.51 -5.86
N TYR A 5 9.26 4.07 -5.70
CA TYR A 5 8.11 3.83 -6.59
C TYR A 5 8.21 4.61 -7.91
N LYS A 6 9.25 5.44 -8.08
CA LYS A 6 9.44 6.31 -9.24
C LYS A 6 9.68 5.54 -10.55
N GLU A 7 10.28 4.36 -10.48
CA GLU A 7 10.65 3.57 -11.66
C GLU A 7 9.57 2.59 -12.12
N LYS A 8 8.50 2.39 -11.32
CA LYS A 8 7.44 1.42 -11.65
C LYS A 8 6.44 1.99 -12.65
N ASP A 9 5.97 1.14 -13.55
CA ASP A 9 4.87 1.46 -14.44
C ASP A 9 3.58 1.72 -13.64
N ILE A 10 2.74 2.61 -14.15
CA ILE A 10 1.46 3.00 -13.53
C ILE A 10 0.57 1.76 -13.36
N LYS A 11 0.61 0.81 -14.29
CA LYS A 11 -0.16 -0.45 -14.21
C LYS A 11 0.28 -1.30 -13.03
N ASP A 12 1.57 -1.40 -12.78
CA ASP A 12 2.12 -2.20 -11.68
C ASP A 12 1.87 -1.53 -10.33
N LEU A 13 1.88 -0.19 -10.27
CA LEU A 13 1.45 0.55 -9.08
C LEU A 13 -0.02 0.28 -8.72
N HIS A 14 -0.90 0.17 -9.72
CA HIS A 14 -2.32 -0.17 -9.48
C HIS A 14 -2.49 -1.61 -8.99
N LYS A 15 -1.73 -2.57 -9.53
CA LYS A 15 -1.73 -3.96 -9.04
C LYS A 15 -1.24 -4.04 -7.60
N GLU A 16 -0.11 -3.42 -7.30
CA GLU A 16 0.49 -3.42 -5.95
C GLU A 16 -0.44 -2.74 -4.93
N LEU A 17 -1.18 -1.71 -5.35
CA LEU A 17 -2.22 -1.06 -4.54
C LEU A 17 -3.41 -1.99 -4.25
N ALA A 18 -3.85 -2.76 -5.24
CA ALA A 18 -4.93 -3.74 -5.06
C ALA A 18 -4.51 -4.87 -4.10
N GLU A 19 -3.31 -5.39 -4.28
CA GLU A 19 -2.71 -6.40 -3.40
C GLU A 19 -2.56 -5.89 -1.96
N SER A 20 -2.00 -4.68 -1.78
CA SER A 20 -1.83 -4.06 -0.46
C SER A 20 -3.17 -3.84 0.26
N ARG A 21 -4.23 -3.49 -0.48
CA ARG A 21 -5.59 -3.36 0.07
C ARG A 21 -6.16 -4.71 0.50
N LYS A 22 -5.93 -5.76 -0.27
CA LYS A 22 -6.33 -7.13 0.09
C LYS A 22 -5.60 -7.59 1.35
N SER A 23 -4.28 -7.38 1.43
CA SER A 23 -3.51 -7.68 2.65
C SER A 23 -4.01 -6.89 3.86
N LEU A 24 -4.45 -5.64 3.69
CA LEU A 24 -5.05 -4.87 4.77
C LEU A 24 -6.38 -5.47 5.24
N PHE A 25 -7.20 -5.98 4.31
CA PHE A 25 -8.45 -6.67 4.64
C PHE A 25 -8.16 -7.98 5.39
N ASP A 26 -7.27 -8.82 4.87
CA ASP A 26 -6.89 -10.09 5.51
C ASP A 26 -6.29 -9.87 6.90
N PHE A 27 -5.49 -8.80 7.06
CA PHE A 27 -4.99 -8.35 8.35
C PHE A 27 -6.13 -7.96 9.30
N ARG A 28 -7.12 -7.17 8.85
CA ARG A 28 -8.27 -6.79 9.68
C ARG A 28 -9.10 -7.99 10.13
N ILE A 29 -9.34 -8.95 9.23
CA ILE A 29 -10.03 -10.20 9.58
C ILE A 29 -9.22 -11.00 10.59
N SER A 30 -7.91 -11.09 10.40
CA SER A 30 -7.01 -11.79 11.32
C SER A 30 -6.95 -11.12 12.70
N VAL A 31 -6.98 -9.78 12.75
CA VAL A 31 -7.06 -9.00 14.00
C VAL A 31 -8.39 -9.26 14.71
N ALA A 32 -9.51 -9.24 13.97
CA ALA A 32 -10.83 -9.54 14.54
C ALA A 32 -10.91 -10.97 15.09
N GLY A 33 -10.22 -11.93 14.46
CA GLY A 33 -10.09 -13.30 14.94
C GLY A 33 -9.09 -13.51 16.08
N GLY A 34 -8.45 -12.44 16.59
CA GLY A 34 -7.49 -12.52 17.71
C GLY A 34 -6.18 -13.24 17.38
N LYS A 35 -5.89 -13.51 16.11
CA LYS A 35 -4.72 -14.31 15.67
C LYS A 35 -3.48 -13.48 15.34
N VAL A 36 -3.54 -12.16 15.47
CA VAL A 36 -2.44 -11.27 15.06
C VAL A 36 -1.49 -11.03 16.22
N LYS A 37 -0.26 -11.55 16.07
CA LYS A 37 0.86 -11.29 16.99
C LYS A 37 1.59 -9.98 16.65
N ASP A 38 1.56 -9.53 15.40
CA ASP A 38 2.28 -8.32 14.97
C ASP A 38 1.35 -7.21 14.48
N VAL A 39 1.06 -6.27 15.39
CA VAL A 39 0.24 -5.08 15.11
C VAL A 39 0.96 -4.09 14.18
N LYS A 40 2.30 -4.18 14.07
CA LYS A 40 3.11 -3.24 13.26
C LYS A 40 2.92 -3.48 11.76
N GLU A 41 2.61 -4.71 11.35
CA GLU A 41 2.34 -5.05 9.95
C GLU A 41 1.20 -4.21 9.37
N GLY A 42 0.09 -4.05 10.09
CA GLY A 42 -1.02 -3.21 9.66
C GLY A 42 -0.63 -1.75 9.43
N ARG A 43 0.29 -1.21 10.25
CA ARG A 43 0.81 0.16 10.06
C ARG A 43 1.71 0.25 8.83
N ASN A 44 2.51 -0.77 8.56
CA ASN A 44 3.38 -0.82 7.38
C ASN A 44 2.57 -0.90 6.08
N ILE A 45 1.53 -1.73 6.03
CA ILE A 45 0.63 -1.85 4.88
C ILE A 45 -0.04 -0.50 4.57
N ARG A 46 -0.55 0.20 5.61
CA ARG A 46 -1.12 1.55 5.42
C ARG A 46 -0.10 2.55 4.86
N LYS A 47 1.16 2.49 5.31
CA LYS A 47 2.23 3.35 4.77
C LYS A 47 2.55 3.02 3.31
N GLN A 48 2.55 1.75 2.92
CA GLN A 48 2.75 1.35 1.52
C GLN A 48 1.64 1.91 0.62
N ILE A 49 0.37 1.76 1.02
CA ILE A 49 -0.78 2.32 0.28
C ILE A 49 -0.62 3.84 0.11
N ALA A 50 -0.29 4.56 1.20
CA ALA A 50 -0.12 6.00 1.15
C ALA A 50 1.00 6.44 0.21
N ARG A 51 2.12 5.71 0.18
CA ARG A 51 3.24 6.00 -0.75
C ARG A 51 2.85 5.80 -2.21
N ILE A 52 2.16 4.71 -2.53
CA ILE A 52 1.69 4.44 -3.89
C ILE A 52 0.69 5.52 -4.33
N MET A 53 -0.26 5.89 -3.47
CA MET A 53 -1.23 6.95 -3.77
C MET A 53 -0.54 8.32 -3.96
N THR A 54 0.49 8.62 -3.17
CA THR A 54 1.26 9.86 -3.30
C THR A 54 1.95 9.91 -4.66
N GLU A 55 2.61 8.82 -5.06
CA GLU A 55 3.27 8.73 -6.37
C GLU A 55 2.28 8.91 -7.53
N LEU A 56 1.12 8.23 -7.48
CA LEU A 56 0.07 8.39 -8.49
C LEU A 56 -0.45 9.83 -8.56
N SER A 57 -0.60 10.49 -7.40
CA SER A 57 -1.01 11.90 -7.35
C SER A 57 0.07 12.84 -7.89
N SER A 58 1.34 12.60 -7.57
CA SER A 58 2.47 13.40 -8.08
C SER A 58 2.54 13.33 -9.60
N ARG A 59 2.44 12.13 -10.19
CA ARG A 59 2.42 11.95 -11.65
C ARG A 59 1.23 12.66 -12.31
N ARG A 60 0.05 12.59 -11.69
CA ARG A 60 -1.14 13.31 -12.18
C ARG A 60 -0.95 14.84 -12.17
N ASN A 61 -0.28 15.37 -11.14
CA ASN A 61 -0.05 16.81 -11.01
C ASN A 61 1.06 17.31 -11.94
N GLU A 62 2.07 16.50 -12.26
CA GLU A 62 3.15 16.86 -13.20
C GLU A 62 2.67 16.93 -14.66
N THR A 63 1.51 16.35 -14.97
CA THR A 63 0.91 16.34 -16.32
C THR A 63 -0.11 17.48 -16.55
N ASN A 64 -0.31 18.40 -15.59
CA ASN A 64 -1.17 19.59 -15.73
C ASN A 64 -0.33 20.86 -15.75
#